data_AF-A0A2H9MWG1-F1
#
_entry.id   AF-A0A2H9MWG1-F1
#
_cell.length_a   1.000
_cell.length_b   1.000
_cell.length_c   1.000
_cell.angle_alpha   90.00
_cell.angle_beta   90.00
_cell.angle_gamma   90.00
#
_symmetry.space_group_name_H-M   'P 1'
#
loop_
_entity.id
_entity.type
_entity.pdbx_description
1 polymer ?
#
loop_
_entity_poly.entity_id
_entity_poly.type
_entity_poly.pdbx_seq_one_letter_code
_entity_poly.pdbx_strand_id
1 'polypeptide(L)'
;MFDKLRNAFSNAAKSLGEKELNEKDIETILFELELSLMESDVASEVIDTIKSDLKTQLLGAKVDKKEIEKFVKDRLISNISSLFDTAGTVDLFEKINEKKKTAQPFLILFVGINGTGKTTSLAKVAYMLQQAKYSVVVAAADTFRAG
;
A
#
# COMPACT_ATOMS: atom_id res chain seq x y z
N MET A 1 -13.49 3.03 -4.59
CA MET A 1 -12.47 2.16 -3.97
C MET A 1 -11.38 3.10 -3.46
N PHE A 2 -11.04 3.04 -2.17
CA PHE A 2 -10.17 4.00 -1.46
C PHE A 2 -10.73 5.42 -1.25
N ASP A 3 -12.05 5.59 -1.26
CA ASP A 3 -12.67 6.91 -1.16
C ASP A 3 -12.42 7.59 0.20
N LYS A 4 -12.45 6.82 1.30
CA LYS A 4 -12.10 7.33 2.65
C LYS A 4 -10.66 7.87 2.71
N LEU A 5 -9.71 7.06 2.24
CA LEU A 5 -8.30 7.41 2.18
C LEU A 5 -8.05 8.65 1.29
N ARG A 6 -8.69 8.69 0.12
CA ARG A 6 -8.64 9.85 -0.79
C ARG A 6 -9.18 11.12 -0.13
N ASN A 7 -10.28 11.02 0.60
CA ASN A 7 -10.91 12.15 1.29
C ASN A 7 -10.03 12.64 2.43
N ALA A 8 -9.45 11.74 3.24
CA ALA A 8 -8.50 12.08 4.31
C ALA A 8 -7.36 12.96 3.79
N PHE A 9 -6.71 12.54 2.70
CA PHE A 9 -5.62 13.28 2.10
C PHE A 9 -6.06 14.59 1.46
N SER A 10 -7.21 14.61 0.79
CA SER A 10 -7.72 15.84 0.16
C SER A 10 -8.08 16.90 1.19
N ASN A 11 -8.65 16.49 2.33
CA ASN A 11 -8.99 17.41 3.42
C ASN A 11 -7.74 17.98 4.08
N ALA A 12 -6.74 17.14 4.37
CA ALA A 12 -5.46 17.61 4.91
C ALA A 12 -4.76 18.61 3.98
N ALA A 13 -4.74 18.34 2.67
CA ALA A 13 -4.13 19.23 1.69
C ALA A 13 -4.85 20.59 1.58
N LYS A 14 -6.19 20.61 1.67
CA LYS A 14 -6.98 21.85 1.70
C LYS A 14 -6.76 22.65 2.97
N SER A 15 -6.82 22.00 4.13
CA SER A 15 -6.60 22.66 5.42
C SER A 15 -5.21 23.30 5.53
N LEU A 16 -4.20 22.67 4.91
CA LEU A 16 -2.85 23.23 4.84
C LEU A 16 -2.75 24.45 3.91
N GLY A 17 -3.67 24.62 2.96
CA GLY A 17 -3.60 25.72 1.98
C GLY A 17 -4.32 27.01 2.31
N GLU A 18 -5.21 26.98 3.29
CA GLU A 18 -6.04 28.14 3.61
C GLU A 18 -5.38 29.12 4.61
N LYS A 19 -4.34 28.70 5.36
CA LYS A 19 -3.74 29.48 6.46
C LYS A 19 -2.25 29.80 6.28
N GLU A 20 -1.78 30.90 6.88
CA GLU A 20 -0.36 31.04 7.22
C GLU A 20 -0.06 30.04 8.32
N LEU A 21 0.66 28.96 7.98
CA LEU A 21 0.88 27.85 8.88
C LEU A 21 1.94 28.21 9.92
N ASN A 22 1.51 28.34 11.18
CA ASN A 22 2.42 28.18 12.32
C ASN A 22 2.50 26.69 12.71
N GLU A 23 3.46 26.35 13.57
CA GLU A 23 3.67 24.96 14.01
C GLU A 23 2.42 24.33 14.64
N LYS A 24 1.63 25.12 15.39
CA LYS A 24 0.41 24.65 16.05
C LYS A 24 -0.70 24.31 15.06
N ASP A 25 -0.84 25.09 13.98
CA ASP A 25 -1.80 24.80 12.91
C ASP A 25 -1.41 23.51 12.18
N ILE A 26 -0.12 23.30 11.90
CA ILE A 26 0.38 22.07 11.26
C ILE A 26 0.08 20.86 12.15
N GLU A 27 0.37 20.93 13.45
CA GLU A 27 0.09 19.83 14.38
C GLU A 27 -1.40 19.47 14.43
N THR A 28 -2.28 20.46 14.43
CA THR A 28 -3.73 20.24 14.41
C THR A 28 -4.16 19.49 13.16
N ILE A 29 -3.67 19.90 11.98
CA ILE A 29 -4.04 19.26 10.71
C ILE A 29 -3.46 17.85 10.60
N LEU A 30 -2.23 17.62 11.07
CA LEU A 30 -1.63 16.29 11.10
C LEU A 30 -2.38 15.34 12.06
N PHE A 31 -2.95 15.86 13.14
CA PHE A 31 -3.79 15.07 14.04
C PHE A 31 -5.14 14.70 13.40
N GLU A 32 -5.77 15.61 12.65
CA GLU A 32 -6.98 15.28 11.89
C GLU A 32 -6.71 14.25 10.78
N LEU A 33 -5.55 14.35 10.12
CA LEU A 33 -5.09 13.36 9.15
C LEU A 33 -4.89 11.99 9.81
N GLU A 34 -4.26 11.93 10.97
CA GLU A 34 -4.07 10.69 11.75
C GLU A 34 -5.39 9.97 11.99
N LEU A 35 -6.38 10.66 12.57
CA LEU A 35 -7.69 10.09 12.84
C LEU A 35 -8.34 9.55 11.57
N SER A 36 -8.28 10.32 10.48
CA SER A 36 -8.85 9.93 9.18
C SER A 36 -8.16 8.70 8.57
N LEU A 37 -6.84 8.56 8.77
CA LEU A 37 -6.08 7.39 8.32
C LEU A 37 -6.35 6.16 9.18
N MET A 38 -6.51 6.33 10.50
CA MET A 38 -6.92 5.26 11.41
C MET A 38 -8.31 4.72 11.04
N GLU A 39 -9.27 5.60 10.73
CA GLU A 39 -10.61 5.22 10.24
C GLU A 39 -10.62 4.54 8.86
N SER A 40 -9.50 4.64 8.15
CA SER A 40 -9.25 4.03 6.84
C SER A 40 -8.42 2.73 6.94
N ASP A 41 -8.30 2.15 8.13
CA ASP A 41 -7.59 0.90 8.41
C ASP A 41 -6.08 0.96 8.09
N VAL A 42 -5.46 2.15 8.16
CA VAL A 42 -4.02 2.31 7.99
C VAL A 42 -3.32 2.00 9.32
N ALA A 43 -2.24 1.22 9.28
CA ALA A 43 -1.48 0.86 10.47
C ALA A 43 -0.81 2.08 11.12
N SER A 44 -0.80 2.16 12.45
CA SER A 44 -0.23 3.29 13.21
C SER A 44 1.19 3.63 12.79
N GLU A 45 2.04 2.61 12.61
CA GLU A 45 3.44 2.79 12.20
C GLU A 45 3.58 3.52 10.86
N VAL A 46 2.66 3.24 9.92
CA VAL A 46 2.61 3.90 8.62
C VAL A 46 2.13 5.35 8.78
N ILE A 47 1.13 5.58 9.64
CA ILE A 47 0.62 6.92 9.93
C ILE A 47 1.71 7.79 10.56
N ASP A 48 2.45 7.26 11.52
CA ASP A 48 3.55 7.96 12.20
C ASP A 48 4.64 8.35 11.21
N THR A 49 5.00 7.45 10.30
CA THR A 49 5.95 7.73 9.21
C THR A 49 5.46 8.88 8.33
N ILE A 50 4.20 8.81 7.86
CA ILE A 50 3.60 9.86 7.02
C ILE A 50 3.58 11.22 7.74
N LYS A 51 3.20 11.24 9.02
CA LYS A 51 3.14 12.48 9.82
C LYS A 51 4.53 13.08 10.03
N SER A 52 5.51 12.27 10.38
CA SER A 52 6.89 12.72 10.60
C SER A 52 7.44 13.39 9.34
N ASP A 53 7.29 12.71 8.20
CA ASP A 53 7.78 13.23 6.92
C ASP A 53 7.08 14.52 6.50
N LEU A 54 5.76 14.59 6.64
CA LEU A 54 4.99 15.81 6.35
C LEU A 54 5.36 16.95 7.29
N LYS A 55 5.51 16.69 8.60
CA LYS A 55 5.89 17.71 9.58
C LYS A 55 7.23 18.32 9.22
N THR A 56 8.26 17.50 8.95
CA THR A 56 9.59 17.99 8.55
C THR A 56 9.55 18.81 7.26
N GLN A 57 8.72 18.40 6.29
CA GLN A 57 8.65 19.09 5.00
C GLN A 57 7.82 20.38 5.02
N LEU A 58 6.85 20.49 5.93
CA LEU A 58 6.00 21.67 6.06
C LEU A 58 6.62 22.73 6.97
N LEU A 59 7.41 22.33 7.97
CA LEU A 59 8.14 23.24 8.84
C LEU A 59 9.22 24.00 8.03
N GLY A 60 8.96 25.27 7.75
CA GLY A 60 9.88 26.18 7.06
C GLY A 60 9.71 26.25 5.53
N ALA A 61 8.76 25.53 4.95
CA ALA A 61 8.47 25.62 3.53
C ALA A 61 7.70 26.91 3.19
N LYS A 62 8.30 27.78 2.36
CA LYS A 62 7.61 28.93 1.77
C LYS A 62 6.89 28.49 0.50
N VAL A 63 5.74 27.84 0.65
CA VAL A 63 4.90 27.43 -0.49
C VAL A 63 3.81 28.46 -0.71
N ASP A 64 3.61 28.87 -1.96
CA ASP A 64 2.50 29.74 -2.30
C ASP A 64 1.16 29.07 -1.95
N LYS A 65 0.22 29.84 -1.39
CA LYS A 65 -1.11 29.34 -1.00
C LYS A 65 -1.86 28.64 -2.13
N LYS A 66 -1.58 29.00 -3.39
CA LYS A 66 -2.19 28.38 -4.57
C LYS A 66 -1.58 27.03 -4.94
N GLU A 67 -0.38 26.73 -4.45
CA GLU A 67 0.38 25.52 -4.81
C GLU A 67 0.51 24.52 -3.67
N ILE A 68 0.22 24.93 -2.44
CA ILE A 68 0.38 24.09 -1.25
C ILE A 68 -0.52 22.86 -1.21
N GLU A 69 -1.75 22.92 -1.72
CA GLU A 69 -2.61 21.73 -1.85
C GLU A 69 -1.96 20.70 -2.78
N LYS A 70 -1.46 21.16 -3.93
CA LYS A 70 -0.73 20.31 -4.89
C LYS A 70 0.56 19.78 -4.28
N PHE A 71 1.33 20.65 -3.62
CA PHE A 71 2.56 20.28 -2.93
C PHE A 71 2.31 19.16 -1.92
N VAL A 72 1.37 19.33 -1.00
CA VAL A 72 1.03 18.33 0.02
C VAL A 72 0.60 17.01 -0.62
N LYS A 73 -0.24 17.07 -1.65
CA LYS A 73 -0.70 15.88 -2.38
C LYS A 73 0.46 15.15 -3.07
N ASP A 74 1.33 15.88 -3.77
CA ASP A 74 2.48 15.30 -4.46
C ASP A 74 3.47 14.66 -3.46
N ARG A 75 3.64 15.26 -2.28
CA ARG A 75 4.47 14.70 -1.20
C ARG A 75 3.87 13.43 -0.60
N LEU A 76 2.58 13.43 -0.33
CA LEU A 76 1.86 12.25 0.13
C LEU A 76 1.98 11.08 -0.87
N ILE A 77 1.79 11.36 -2.17
CA ILE A 77 1.97 10.35 -3.22
C ILE A 77 3.41 9.82 -3.19
N SER A 78 4.40 10.72 -3.14
CA SER A 78 5.82 10.33 -3.11
C SER A 78 6.15 9.44 -1.91
N ASN A 79 5.63 9.75 -0.72
CA ASN A 79 5.87 8.95 0.48
C ASN A 79 5.19 7.58 0.40
N ILE A 80 3.96 7.52 -0.09
CA ILE A 80 3.27 6.24 -0.28
C ILE A 80 4.00 5.39 -1.33
N SER A 81 4.42 6.00 -2.43
CA SER A 81 5.22 5.32 -3.47
C SER A 81 6.53 4.76 -2.91
N SER A 82 7.29 5.54 -2.14
CA SER A 82 8.55 5.06 -1.57
C SER A 82 8.37 3.89 -0.60
N LEU A 83 7.27 3.89 0.18
CA LEU A 83 6.91 2.75 1.04
C LEU A 83 6.68 1.47 0.23
N PHE A 84 6.04 1.57 -0.95
CA PHE A 84 5.85 0.42 -1.83
C PHE A 84 7.13 0.01 -2.56
N ASP A 85 7.96 0.96 -2.99
CA ASP A 85 9.22 0.68 -3.69
C ASP A 85 10.18 -0.14 -2.81
N THR A 86 10.15 0.08 -1.50
CA THR A 86 10.96 -0.65 -0.52
C THR A 86 10.65 -2.15 -0.48
N ALA A 87 9.42 -2.57 -0.84
CA ALA A 87 9.04 -3.97 -0.89
C ALA A 87 9.74 -4.76 -2.01
N GLY A 88 10.33 -4.06 -2.98
CA GLY A 88 10.96 -4.64 -4.15
C GLY A 88 9.94 -5.20 -5.15
N THR A 89 10.45 -5.80 -6.22
CA THR A 89 9.63 -6.39 -7.28
C THR A 89 9.88 -7.89 -7.38
N VAL A 90 8.83 -8.64 -7.67
CA VAL A 90 8.90 -10.08 -7.91
C VAL A 90 8.22 -10.37 -9.23
N ASP A 91 9.01 -10.71 -10.26
CA ASP A 91 8.48 -11.31 -11.47
C ASP A 91 8.30 -12.81 -11.26
N LEU A 92 7.04 -13.22 -11.08
CA LEU A 92 6.70 -14.62 -10.89
C LEU A 92 7.02 -15.48 -12.12
N PHE A 93 6.80 -14.96 -13.33
CA PHE A 93 7.03 -15.71 -14.56
C PHE A 93 8.51 -15.93 -14.82
N GLU A 94 9.33 -14.91 -14.58
CA GLU A 94 10.79 -15.04 -14.66
C GLU A 94 11.29 -16.14 -13.72
N LYS A 95 10.89 -16.09 -12.44
CA LYS A 95 11.29 -17.08 -11.43
C LYS A 95 10.86 -18.50 -11.78
N ILE A 96 9.67 -18.68 -12.35
CA ILE A 96 9.21 -20.00 -12.83
C ILE A 96 10.08 -20.47 -14.00
N ASN A 97 10.39 -19.59 -14.96
CA ASN A 97 11.22 -19.92 -16.13
C ASN A 97 12.66 -20.26 -15.75
N GLU A 98 13.23 -19.62 -14.75
CA GLU A 98 14.56 -19.97 -14.21
C GLU A 98 14.60 -21.41 -13.69
N LYS A 99 13.60 -21.82 -12.91
CA LYS A 99 13.50 -23.21 -12.42
C LYS A 99 13.23 -24.21 -13.54
N LYS A 100 12.49 -23.80 -14.57
CA LYS A 100 12.25 -24.64 -15.75
C LYS A 100 13.55 -24.96 -16.51
N LYS A 101 14.50 -24.02 -16.58
CA LYS A 101 15.81 -24.25 -17.22
C LYS A 101 16.61 -25.37 -16.55
N THR A 102 16.43 -25.58 -15.26
CA THR A 102 17.07 -26.66 -14.49
C THR A 102 16.17 -27.90 -14.33
N ALA A 103 15.07 -27.97 -15.10
CA ALA A 103 14.07 -29.04 -15.02
C ALA A 103 13.48 -29.27 -13.61
N GLN A 104 13.38 -28.21 -12.80
CA GLN A 104 12.81 -28.25 -11.46
C GLN A 104 11.43 -27.58 -11.42
N PRO A 105 10.50 -28.07 -10.60
CA PRO A 105 9.24 -27.38 -10.36
C PRO A 105 9.47 -26.08 -9.55
N PHE A 106 8.68 -25.06 -9.84
CA PHE A 106 8.59 -23.87 -8.99
C PHE A 106 7.50 -24.09 -7.92
N LEU A 107 7.86 -23.94 -6.64
CA LEU A 107 6.96 -24.17 -5.51
C LEU A 107 6.41 -22.85 -5.00
N ILE A 108 5.07 -22.74 -4.92
CA ILE A 108 4.37 -21.58 -4.37
C ILE A 108 3.59 -22.05 -3.13
N LEU A 109 3.88 -21.44 -1.98
CA LEU A 109 3.17 -21.71 -0.73
C LEU A 109 2.23 -20.54 -0.42
N PHE A 110 0.94 -20.84 -0.25
CA PHE A 110 -0.08 -19.87 0.16
C PHE A 110 -0.29 -19.96 1.68
N VAL A 111 -0.03 -18.86 2.39
CA VAL A 111 -0.17 -18.76 3.85
C VAL A 111 -1.19 -17.68 4.24
N GLY A 112 -1.79 -17.80 5.41
CA GLY A 112 -2.73 -16.80 5.96
C GLY A 112 -3.80 -17.41 6.87
N ILE A 113 -4.50 -16.55 7.61
CA ILE A 113 -5.59 -16.96 8.51
C ILE A 113 -6.83 -17.44 7.75
N ASN A 114 -7.77 -18.09 8.43
CA ASN A 114 -9.00 -18.58 7.81
C ASN A 114 -9.89 -17.41 7.35
N GLY A 115 -10.58 -17.58 6.21
CA GLY A 115 -11.48 -16.56 5.65
C GLY A 115 -10.82 -15.52 4.74
N THR A 116 -9.49 -15.47 4.60
CA THR A 116 -8.79 -14.47 3.76
C THR A 116 -8.76 -14.79 2.26
N GLY A 117 -9.49 -15.83 1.83
CA GLY A 117 -9.58 -16.19 0.42
C GLY A 117 -8.42 -17.01 -0.13
N LYS A 118 -7.58 -17.65 0.70
CA LYS A 118 -6.42 -18.47 0.27
C LYS A 118 -6.73 -19.45 -0.88
N THR A 119 -7.75 -20.29 -0.71
CA THR A 119 -8.14 -21.31 -1.71
C THR A 119 -8.59 -20.66 -3.02
N THR A 120 -9.36 -19.58 -2.96
CA THR A 120 -9.82 -18.81 -4.13
C THR A 120 -8.67 -18.12 -4.84
N SER A 121 -7.73 -17.52 -4.10
CA SER A 121 -6.54 -16.88 -4.65
C SER A 121 -5.60 -17.90 -5.29
N LEU A 122 -5.41 -19.06 -4.68
CA LEU A 122 -4.67 -20.17 -5.27
C LEU A 122 -5.28 -20.59 -6.60
N ALA A 123 -6.60 -20.81 -6.65
CA ALA A 123 -7.29 -21.19 -7.89
C ALA A 123 -7.13 -20.13 -9.00
N LYS A 124 -7.22 -18.84 -8.66
CA LYS A 124 -6.99 -17.73 -9.61
C LYS A 124 -5.55 -17.70 -10.13
N VAL A 125 -4.56 -17.88 -9.27
CA VAL A 125 -3.14 -17.95 -9.67
C VAL A 125 -2.88 -19.18 -10.53
N ALA A 126 -3.41 -20.34 -10.17
CA ALA A 126 -3.30 -21.56 -10.96
C ALA A 126 -3.91 -21.38 -12.35
N TYR A 127 -5.09 -20.77 -12.44
CA TYR A 127 -5.74 -20.45 -13.71
C TYR A 127 -4.90 -19.48 -14.55
N MET A 128 -4.37 -18.40 -13.94
CA MET A 128 -3.48 -17.46 -14.61
C MET A 128 -2.24 -18.15 -15.20
N LEU A 129 -1.61 -19.06 -14.46
CA LEU A 129 -0.45 -19.82 -14.93
C LEU A 129 -0.82 -20.81 -16.06
N GLN A 130 -1.99 -21.46 -15.98
CA GLN A 130 -2.49 -22.32 -17.05
C GLN A 130 -2.79 -21.55 -18.33
N GLN A 131 -3.37 -20.33 -18.23
CA GLN A 131 -3.59 -19.46 -19.38
C GLN A 131 -2.26 -19.07 -20.05
N ALA A 132 -1.22 -18.86 -19.25
CA ALA A 132 0.16 -18.65 -19.70
C ALA A 132 0.88 -19.96 -20.12
N LYS A 133 0.16 -21.08 -20.28
CA LYS A 133 0.64 -22.39 -20.77
C LYS A 133 1.65 -23.11 -19.86
N TYR A 134 1.68 -22.79 -18.57
CA TYR A 134 2.42 -23.59 -17.59
C TYR A 134 1.60 -24.80 -17.14
N SER A 135 2.27 -25.94 -16.93
CA SER A 135 1.69 -27.08 -16.22
C SER A 135 1.61 -26.79 -14.73
N VAL A 136 0.44 -26.98 -14.13
CA VAL A 136 0.20 -26.68 -12.71
C VAL A 136 -0.36 -27.93 -12.04
N VAL A 137 0.15 -28.21 -10.83
CA VAL A 137 -0.41 -29.21 -9.90
C VAL A 137 -0.69 -28.50 -8.58
N VAL A 138 -1.80 -28.84 -7.94
CA VAL A 138 -2.21 -28.27 -6.65
C VAL A 138 -2.18 -29.35 -5.59
N ALA A 139 -1.50 -29.09 -4.47
CA ALA A 139 -1.54 -29.93 -3.30
C ALA A 139 -2.67 -29.49 -2.36
N ALA A 140 -3.62 -30.38 -2.07
CA ALA A 140 -4.70 -30.14 -1.11
C ALA A 140 -4.19 -30.30 0.34
N ALA A 141 -3.39 -29.33 0.81
CA ALA A 141 -2.73 -29.37 2.11
C ALA A 141 -3.55 -28.77 3.28
N ASP A 142 -4.74 -28.20 3.02
CA ASP A 142 -5.68 -27.75 4.06
C ASP A 142 -6.55 -28.95 4.52
N THR A 143 -5.98 -29.81 5.37
CA THR A 143 -6.56 -31.14 5.70
C THR A 143 -7.61 -31.12 6.82
N PHE A 144 -7.81 -29.99 7.50
CA PHE A 144 -8.71 -29.89 8.66
C PHE A 144 -10.02 -29.18 8.35
N ARG A 145 -10.11 -28.52 7.20
CA ARG A 145 -11.35 -27.88 6.75
C ARG A 145 -12.03 -28.80 5.76
N ALA A 146 -13.14 -29.41 6.18
CA ALA A 146 -14.06 -30.05 5.25
C ALA A 146 -14.59 -28.99 4.28
N GLY A 147 -14.53 -29.29 2.97
CA GLY A 147 -15.13 -28.49 1.90
C GLY A 147 -16.63 -28.68 1.83
#